data_AF-A0A9K3PC40-F1
#
_entry.id   AF-A0A9K3PC40-F1
#
_cell.length_a   1.000
_cell.length_b   1.000
_cell.length_c   1.000
_cell.angle_alpha   90.00
_cell.angle_beta   90.00
_cell.angle_gamma   90.00
#
_symmetry.space_group_name_H-M   'P 1'
#
loop_
_entity.id
_entity.type
_entity.pdbx_description
1 polymer ?
#
loop_
_entity_poly.entity_id
_entity_poly.type
_entity_poly.pdbx_seq_one_letter_code
_entity_poly.pdbx_strand_id
1 'polypeptide(L)'
;MRLVVSLTLLLLQALVIKQSHCFLLIHNNRVIISRENGPVEAETALKTTKQQQQRRKRRRNSLLSLKVARYGPQTPPPNSRQEEEDDDREQDERMETAAAAASILERHQYDTFRRLVQQILTAQQPEHIPRILANHMELIMSLQGEQGTKIITDLLEEVKAQDVDCSDNDDDNDDDNSFRYGQTVQAVELILSFAEDFVQQAQEMDNHNKQLLGKIIKTMMMTNNDNDDDVNSVSSIRDGVTKSPEELLDLVMEEEKAQFTPGFLRHLEGECDRISGAPKMTRESARLLEILRIIQTRVLEELGKEMGEATLVLGQLMGYDSEEELLGVLDAGLTVRGTDFAMEMASLTKEALDGFQRVPGGVDPELVERVTFIDRRLQEYLVDVTNEFQ
;
A
#
# COMPACT_ATOMS: atom_id res chain seq x y z
N MET A 1 19.75 2.81 -2.72
CA MET A 1 18.44 2.41 -3.29
C MET A 1 17.44 2.03 -2.20
N ARG A 2 17.76 1.14 -1.24
CA ARG A 2 16.86 0.85 -0.11
C ARG A 2 16.50 2.10 0.73
N LEU A 3 17.48 2.97 1.01
CA LEU A 3 17.25 4.24 1.71
C LEU A 3 16.40 5.24 0.92
N VAL A 4 16.71 5.48 -0.36
CA VAL A 4 15.92 6.37 -1.24
C VAL A 4 14.44 5.95 -1.34
N VAL A 5 14.17 4.64 -1.53
CA VAL A 5 12.80 4.12 -1.56
C VAL A 5 12.12 4.28 -0.19
N SER A 6 12.87 4.07 0.90
CA SER A 6 12.36 4.25 2.27
C SER A 6 12.07 5.71 2.58
N LEU A 7 12.88 6.64 2.07
CA LEU A 7 12.72 8.07 2.28
C LEU A 7 11.54 8.62 1.46
N THR A 8 11.38 8.21 0.21
CA THR A 8 10.18 8.58 -0.58
C THR A 8 8.90 8.02 0.04
N LEU A 9 8.95 6.82 0.63
CA LEU A 9 7.82 6.24 1.35
C LEU A 9 7.52 7.03 2.63
N LEU A 10 8.55 7.41 3.39
CA LEU A 10 8.44 8.25 4.59
C LEU A 10 7.90 9.65 4.27
N LEU A 11 8.25 10.23 3.13
CA LEU A 11 7.76 11.53 2.68
C LEU A 11 6.28 11.47 2.27
N LEU A 12 5.87 10.41 1.57
CA LEU A 12 4.45 10.11 1.30
C LEU A 12 3.68 9.83 2.61
N GLN A 13 4.31 9.17 3.58
CA GLN A 13 3.77 8.89 4.90
C GLN A 13 3.59 10.14 5.76
N ALA A 14 4.54 11.08 5.72
CA ALA A 14 4.43 12.36 6.41
C ALA A 14 3.23 13.18 5.90
N LEU A 15 2.95 13.12 4.59
CA LEU A 15 1.76 13.71 3.98
C LEU A 15 0.45 13.05 4.48
N VAL A 16 0.43 11.72 4.66
CA VAL A 16 -0.73 10.98 5.21
C VAL A 16 -0.92 11.23 6.71
N ILE A 17 0.17 11.31 7.48
CA ILE A 17 0.15 11.68 8.90
C ILE A 17 -0.39 13.09 9.07
N LYS A 18 0.03 14.05 8.24
CA LYS A 18 -0.51 15.42 8.23
C LYS A 18 -2.02 15.44 8.03
N GLN A 19 -2.54 14.63 7.09
CA GLN A 19 -3.98 14.50 6.86
C GLN A 19 -4.71 13.93 8.09
N SER A 20 -4.08 12.99 8.79
CA SER A 20 -4.62 12.36 10.01
C SER A 20 -4.55 13.26 11.25
N HIS A 21 -3.46 14.04 11.40
CA HIS A 21 -3.28 15.01 12.48
C HIS A 21 -4.21 16.21 12.33
N CYS A 22 -4.42 16.72 11.11
CA CYS A 22 -5.46 17.71 10.83
C CYS A 22 -6.85 17.18 11.19
N PHE A 23 -7.14 15.90 10.92
CA PHE A 23 -8.42 15.29 11.27
C PHE A 23 -8.62 15.15 12.80
N LEU A 24 -7.57 14.76 13.53
CA LEU A 24 -7.58 14.66 15.00
C LEU A 24 -7.69 16.04 15.69
N LEU A 25 -7.01 17.06 15.17
CA LEU A 25 -7.12 18.44 15.67
C LEU A 25 -8.52 19.04 15.41
N ILE A 26 -9.13 18.75 14.26
CA ILE A 26 -10.52 19.16 13.98
C ILE A 26 -11.51 18.44 14.92
N HIS A 27 -11.29 17.15 15.20
CA HIS A 27 -12.18 16.39 16.07
C HIS A 27 -12.05 16.79 17.55
N ASN A 28 -10.83 17.05 18.03
CA ASN A 28 -10.60 17.53 19.40
C ASN A 28 -11.08 18.96 19.61
N ASN A 29 -10.91 19.87 18.64
CA ASN A 29 -11.49 21.23 18.74
C ASN A 29 -13.02 21.21 18.70
N ARG A 30 -13.66 20.30 17.96
CA ARG A 30 -15.13 20.16 17.94
C ARG A 30 -15.69 19.63 19.27
N VAL A 31 -14.94 18.78 19.97
CA VAL A 31 -15.29 18.28 21.30
C VAL A 31 -15.08 19.34 22.38
N ILE A 32 -14.06 20.19 22.27
CA ILE A 32 -13.77 21.27 23.21
C ILE A 32 -14.79 22.43 23.07
N ILE A 33 -15.15 22.83 21.84
CA ILE A 33 -16.19 23.87 21.61
C ILE A 33 -17.58 23.41 22.08
N SER A 34 -17.83 22.10 22.14
CA SER A 34 -19.08 21.54 22.67
C SER A 34 -19.11 21.46 24.21
N ARG A 35 -17.98 21.69 24.90
CA ARG A 35 -17.84 21.53 26.35
C ARG A 35 -17.78 22.87 27.12
N GLU A 36 -17.52 23.99 26.44
CA GLU A 36 -17.45 25.32 27.07
C GLU A 36 -18.80 26.06 27.16
N ASN A 37 -19.85 25.57 26.49
CA ASN A 37 -21.19 26.14 26.64
C ASN A 37 -21.99 25.37 27.72
N GLY A 38 -21.66 25.65 28.98
CA GLY A 38 -22.48 25.34 30.16
C GLY A 38 -23.59 26.37 30.40
N PRO A 39 -24.50 26.14 31.36
CA PRO A 39 -25.92 25.99 31.05
C PRO A 39 -26.76 27.20 31.47
N VAL A 40 -27.66 27.63 30.59
CA VAL A 40 -28.79 28.49 30.95
C VAL A 40 -30.03 27.91 30.29
N GLU A 41 -31.10 27.77 31.09
CA GLU A 41 -32.46 27.36 30.71
C GLU A 41 -32.74 25.86 30.56
N ALA A 42 -32.65 25.16 31.70
CA ALA A 42 -33.42 23.95 31.96
C ALA A 42 -34.70 24.28 32.73
N GLU A 43 -35.72 24.87 32.08
CA GLU A 43 -37.07 24.91 32.68
C GLU A 43 -38.18 25.13 31.63
N THR A 44 -38.34 24.23 30.65
CA THR A 44 -39.61 24.10 29.86
C THR A 44 -39.69 22.87 28.92
N ALA A 45 -38.80 21.87 29.03
CA ALA A 45 -38.82 20.70 28.13
C ALA A 45 -39.29 19.39 28.79
N LEU A 46 -39.96 19.45 29.94
CA LEU A 46 -40.44 18.29 30.69
C LEU A 46 -41.95 18.03 30.54
N LYS A 47 -42.52 18.17 29.33
CA LYS A 47 -43.90 17.73 29.04
C LYS A 47 -44.13 17.00 27.71
N THR A 48 -43.12 16.84 26.86
CA THR A 48 -43.29 16.19 25.53
C THR A 48 -42.66 14.79 25.41
N THR A 49 -41.93 14.31 26.42
CA THR A 49 -41.17 13.04 26.36
C THR A 49 -41.91 11.78 26.85
N LYS A 50 -43.16 11.90 27.33
CA LYS A 50 -43.96 10.72 27.74
C LYS A 50 -44.89 10.16 26.65
N GLN A 51 -45.06 10.84 25.52
CA GLN A 51 -45.97 10.39 24.45
C GLN A 51 -45.27 9.62 23.31
N GLN A 52 -43.93 9.68 23.21
CA GLN A 52 -43.15 8.99 22.17
C GLN A 52 -42.65 7.59 22.58
N GLN A 53 -42.54 7.28 23.88
CA GLN A 53 -42.10 5.95 24.35
C GLN A 53 -43.19 4.87 24.33
N GLN A 54 -44.48 5.23 24.26
CA GLN A 54 -45.56 4.25 24.11
C GLN A 54 -45.76 3.73 22.67
N ARG A 55 -45.23 4.42 21.65
CA ARG A 55 -45.34 3.97 20.24
C ARG A 55 -44.26 2.97 19.80
N ARG A 56 -43.19 2.77 20.59
CA ARG A 56 -42.09 1.84 20.24
C ARG A 56 -42.25 0.40 20.76
N LYS A 57 -43.25 0.11 21.60
CA LYS A 57 -43.47 -1.25 22.15
C LYS A 57 -44.43 -2.15 21.35
N ARG A 58 -44.87 -1.77 20.14
CA ARG A 58 -45.80 -2.59 19.31
C ARG A 58 -45.23 -3.10 17.97
N ARG A 59 -43.90 -3.10 17.78
CA ARG A 59 -43.28 -3.65 16.55
C ARG A 59 -42.15 -4.65 16.81
N ARG A 60 -42.29 -5.49 17.84
CA ARG A 60 -41.60 -6.78 17.92
C ARG A 60 -42.67 -7.86 18.00
N ASN A 61 -43.00 -8.40 16.83
CA ASN A 61 -43.54 -9.75 16.58
C ASN A 61 -43.88 -9.82 15.09
N SER A 62 -42.88 -10.12 14.28
CA SER A 62 -43.03 -10.71 12.95
C SER A 62 -41.70 -11.40 12.64
N LEU A 63 -41.53 -12.54 13.28
CA LEU A 63 -40.58 -13.56 12.89
C LEU A 63 -41.10 -14.23 11.61
N LEU A 64 -40.16 -14.65 10.77
CA LEU A 64 -40.33 -15.64 9.69
C LEU A 64 -40.99 -15.16 8.40
N SER A 65 -40.17 -14.71 7.45
CA SER A 65 -40.33 -15.17 6.07
C SER A 65 -38.97 -15.25 5.39
N LEU A 66 -38.39 -16.44 5.51
CA LEU A 66 -37.38 -16.96 4.61
C LEU A 66 -38.02 -17.02 3.21
N LYS A 67 -37.59 -16.15 2.29
CA LYS A 67 -37.84 -16.32 0.86
C LYS A 67 -36.53 -16.18 0.11
N VAL A 68 -35.95 -17.35 -0.12
CA VAL A 68 -35.06 -17.68 -1.22
C VAL A 68 -35.56 -17.00 -2.50
N ALA A 69 -34.81 -16.01 -3.00
CA ALA A 69 -35.02 -15.50 -4.34
C ALA A 69 -34.42 -16.53 -5.31
N ARG A 70 -35.30 -17.38 -5.85
CA ARG A 70 -35.01 -18.21 -7.02
C ARG A 70 -34.75 -17.27 -8.20
N TYR A 71 -33.54 -17.34 -8.76
CA TYR A 71 -33.30 -16.92 -10.13
C TYR A 71 -34.18 -17.79 -11.06
N GLY A 72 -35.12 -17.14 -11.73
CA GLY A 72 -35.91 -17.68 -12.81
C GLY A 72 -36.26 -16.53 -13.75
N PRO A 73 -36.16 -16.70 -15.08
CA PRO A 73 -36.33 -15.62 -16.03
C PRO A 73 -37.80 -15.15 -16.00
N GLN A 74 -38.01 -13.87 -15.71
CA GLN A 74 -39.32 -13.26 -15.95
C GLN A 74 -39.43 -12.95 -17.43
N THR A 75 -40.34 -13.63 -18.12
CA THR A 75 -40.72 -13.31 -19.49
C THR A 75 -41.39 -11.94 -19.53
N PRO A 76 -40.92 -10.99 -20.36
CA PRO A 76 -41.54 -9.69 -20.52
C PRO A 76 -42.91 -9.80 -21.24
N PRO A 77 -43.80 -8.80 -21.05
CA PRO A 77 -45.13 -8.79 -21.65
C PRO A 77 -45.08 -8.62 -23.17
N PRO A 78 -45.98 -9.25 -23.95
CA PRO A 78 -45.95 -9.17 -25.39
C PRO A 78 -46.70 -7.90 -25.83
N ASN A 79 -46.00 -6.78 -26.01
CA ASN A 79 -46.41 -5.68 -26.91
C ASN A 79 -45.39 -4.54 -26.92
N SER A 80 -44.35 -4.66 -27.74
CA SER A 80 -43.54 -3.54 -28.24
C SER A 80 -42.65 -4.05 -29.38
N ARG A 81 -43.27 -4.35 -30.53
CA ARG A 81 -42.60 -4.85 -31.73
C ARG A 81 -42.30 -3.66 -32.66
N GLN A 82 -41.29 -2.83 -32.34
CA GLN A 82 -40.71 -1.87 -33.32
C GLN A 82 -39.44 -1.09 -32.89
N GLU A 83 -38.82 -1.34 -31.74
CA GLU A 83 -37.58 -0.62 -31.34
C GLU A 83 -36.38 -1.54 -31.03
N GLU A 84 -36.44 -2.83 -31.36
CA GLU A 84 -35.35 -3.80 -31.04
C GLU A 84 -34.32 -3.99 -32.18
N GLU A 85 -34.51 -3.46 -33.39
CA GLU A 85 -33.60 -3.72 -34.53
C GLU A 85 -32.41 -2.74 -34.65
N ASP A 86 -32.45 -1.59 -33.95
CA ASP A 86 -31.36 -0.60 -33.96
C ASP A 86 -30.36 -0.80 -32.79
N ASP A 87 -30.73 -1.47 -31.71
CA ASP A 87 -29.87 -1.73 -30.54
C ASP A 87 -28.93 -2.94 -30.76
N ASP A 88 -29.35 -3.90 -31.60
CA ASP A 88 -28.54 -5.08 -31.97
C ASP A 88 -27.33 -4.71 -32.85
N ARG A 89 -27.47 -3.70 -33.73
CA ARG A 89 -26.36 -3.24 -34.60
C ARG A 89 -25.28 -2.48 -33.83
N GLU A 90 -25.66 -1.67 -32.84
CA GLU A 90 -24.68 -0.99 -31.98
C GLU A 90 -23.92 -1.97 -31.06
N GLN A 91 -24.55 -3.08 -30.65
CA GLN A 91 -23.87 -4.12 -29.88
C GLN A 91 -22.88 -4.92 -30.72
N ASP A 92 -23.23 -5.26 -31.96
CA ASP A 92 -22.34 -5.98 -32.87
C ASP A 92 -21.09 -5.15 -33.23
N GLU A 93 -21.24 -3.84 -33.51
CA GLU A 93 -20.09 -2.95 -33.79
C GLU A 93 -19.18 -2.76 -32.55
N ARG A 94 -19.76 -2.73 -31.34
CA ARG A 94 -18.98 -2.68 -30.08
C ARG A 94 -18.26 -4.00 -29.80
N MET A 95 -18.84 -5.12 -30.17
CA MET A 95 -18.23 -6.44 -29.98
C MET A 95 -17.07 -6.67 -30.96
N GLU A 96 -17.20 -6.22 -32.21
CA GLU A 96 -16.14 -6.31 -33.22
C GLU A 96 -14.94 -5.41 -32.88
N THR A 97 -15.19 -4.19 -32.41
CA THR A 97 -14.13 -3.28 -31.96
C THR A 97 -13.40 -3.79 -30.70
N ALA A 98 -14.12 -4.42 -29.76
CA ALA A 98 -13.52 -5.05 -28.59
C ALA A 98 -12.64 -6.26 -28.95
N ALA A 99 -13.08 -7.09 -29.90
CA ALA A 99 -12.29 -8.23 -30.39
C ALA A 99 -11.00 -7.79 -31.10
N ALA A 100 -11.06 -6.72 -31.90
CA ALA A 100 -9.89 -6.15 -32.55
C ALA A 100 -8.89 -5.58 -31.51
N ALA A 101 -9.38 -4.89 -30.49
CA ALA A 101 -8.54 -4.36 -29.41
C ALA A 101 -7.85 -5.49 -28.61
N ALA A 102 -8.57 -6.57 -28.30
CA ALA A 102 -8.01 -7.74 -27.64
C ALA A 102 -6.90 -8.39 -28.47
N SER A 103 -7.07 -8.52 -29.78
CA SER A 103 -6.04 -9.07 -30.67
C SER A 103 -4.77 -8.21 -30.73
N ILE A 104 -4.90 -6.88 -30.70
CA ILE A 104 -3.76 -5.96 -30.65
C ILE A 104 -3.00 -6.11 -29.32
N LEU A 105 -3.73 -6.22 -28.21
CA LEU A 105 -3.14 -6.42 -26.89
C LEU A 105 -2.38 -7.75 -26.80
N GLU A 106 -2.96 -8.84 -27.29
CA GLU A 106 -2.33 -10.17 -27.32
C GLU A 106 -1.02 -10.15 -28.11
N ARG A 107 -1.00 -9.51 -29.29
CA ARG A 107 0.24 -9.35 -30.08
C ARG A 107 1.30 -8.55 -29.33
N HIS A 108 0.90 -7.45 -28.68
CA HIS A 108 1.82 -6.65 -27.90
C HIS A 108 2.41 -7.43 -26.72
N GLN A 109 1.60 -8.24 -26.03
CA GLN A 109 2.05 -9.11 -24.95
C GLN A 109 3.03 -10.17 -25.47
N TYR A 110 2.72 -10.82 -26.60
CA TYR A 110 3.60 -11.78 -27.27
C TYR A 110 4.97 -11.17 -27.59
N ASP A 111 5.00 -10.02 -28.27
CA ASP A 111 6.25 -9.36 -28.67
C ASP A 111 7.08 -8.90 -27.46
N THR A 112 6.41 -8.50 -26.38
CA THR A 112 7.09 -8.07 -25.15
C THR A 112 7.65 -9.27 -24.40
N PHE A 113 6.90 -10.38 -24.34
CA PHE A 113 7.36 -11.62 -23.72
C PHE A 113 8.52 -12.26 -24.48
N ARG A 114 8.45 -12.28 -25.81
CA ARG A 114 9.56 -12.69 -26.67
C ARG A 114 10.83 -11.90 -26.40
N ARG A 115 10.71 -10.56 -26.27
CA ARG A 115 11.84 -9.68 -25.93
C ARG A 115 12.40 -10.01 -24.55
N LEU A 116 11.56 -10.29 -23.56
CA LEU A 116 11.98 -10.71 -22.23
C LEU A 116 12.81 -12.01 -22.29
N VAL A 117 12.31 -13.04 -22.98
CA VAL A 117 13.04 -14.31 -23.16
C VAL A 117 14.39 -14.07 -23.83
N GLN A 118 14.44 -13.25 -24.87
CA GLN A 118 15.69 -12.90 -25.54
C GLN A 118 16.66 -12.12 -24.63
N GLN A 119 16.15 -11.23 -23.78
CA GLN A 119 16.98 -10.52 -22.79
C GLN A 119 17.61 -11.47 -21.78
N ILE A 120 16.88 -12.50 -21.34
CA ILE A 120 17.40 -13.53 -20.43
C ILE A 120 18.47 -14.36 -21.13
N LEU A 121 18.22 -14.80 -22.36
CA LEU A 121 19.18 -15.60 -23.15
C LEU A 121 20.46 -14.83 -23.48
N THR A 122 20.38 -13.51 -23.64
CA THR A 122 21.53 -12.64 -23.95
C THR A 122 22.22 -12.08 -22.71
N ALA A 123 21.69 -12.31 -21.51
CA ALA A 123 22.27 -11.82 -20.28
C ALA A 123 23.62 -12.49 -20.00
N GLN A 124 24.71 -11.72 -20.11
CA GLN A 124 26.08 -12.23 -19.86
C GLN A 124 26.34 -12.50 -18.38
N GLN A 125 25.60 -11.85 -17.48
CA GLN A 125 25.77 -11.99 -16.03
C GLN A 125 24.48 -12.55 -15.41
N PRO A 126 24.54 -13.69 -14.70
CA PRO A 126 23.36 -14.30 -14.09
C PRO A 126 22.74 -13.42 -13.00
N GLU A 127 23.53 -12.55 -12.36
CA GLU A 127 23.07 -11.62 -11.32
C GLU A 127 22.08 -10.56 -11.83
N HIS A 128 22.02 -10.33 -13.15
CA HIS A 128 21.10 -9.37 -13.73
C HIS A 128 19.71 -9.96 -14.01
N ILE A 129 19.60 -11.29 -14.09
CA ILE A 129 18.35 -11.96 -14.46
C ILE A 129 17.22 -11.65 -13.47
N PRO A 130 17.39 -11.74 -12.13
CA PRO A 130 16.33 -11.40 -11.19
C PRO A 130 15.83 -9.95 -11.35
N ARG A 131 16.71 -9.01 -11.70
CA ARG A 131 16.34 -7.61 -11.94
C ARG A 131 15.54 -7.46 -13.23
N ILE A 132 15.93 -8.15 -14.30
CA ILE A 132 15.21 -8.16 -15.57
C ILE A 132 13.79 -8.71 -15.35
N LEU A 133 13.68 -9.83 -14.63
CA LEU A 133 12.40 -10.46 -14.31
C LEU A 133 11.52 -9.55 -13.44
N ALA A 134 12.09 -8.93 -12.39
CA ALA A 134 11.35 -8.00 -11.53
C ALA A 134 10.78 -6.80 -12.31
N ASN A 135 11.53 -6.26 -13.28
CA ASN A 135 11.07 -5.16 -14.12
C ASN A 135 9.92 -5.54 -15.06
N HIS A 136 9.75 -6.83 -15.36
CA HIS A 136 8.69 -7.34 -16.24
C HIS A 136 7.63 -8.15 -15.48
N MET A 137 7.57 -8.02 -14.15
CA MET A 137 6.65 -8.80 -13.32
C MET A 137 5.19 -8.57 -13.70
N GLU A 138 4.81 -7.35 -14.04
CA GLU A 138 3.44 -7.04 -14.49
C GLU A 138 3.06 -7.84 -15.75
N LEU A 139 3.97 -7.92 -16.72
CA LEU A 139 3.77 -8.75 -17.91
C LEU A 139 3.65 -10.23 -17.53
N ILE A 140 4.57 -10.74 -16.72
CA ILE A 140 4.58 -12.16 -16.33
C ILE A 140 3.28 -12.53 -15.59
N MET A 141 2.82 -11.66 -14.69
CA MET A 141 1.55 -11.83 -13.98
C MET A 141 0.33 -11.65 -14.88
N SER A 142 0.44 -10.92 -16.00
CA SER A 142 -0.64 -10.82 -16.98
C SER A 142 -0.78 -12.07 -17.86
N LEU A 143 0.26 -12.93 -17.94
CA LEU A 143 0.26 -14.19 -18.68
C LEU A 143 -0.41 -15.35 -17.92
N GLN A 144 -1.37 -15.05 -17.04
CA GLN A 144 -2.10 -16.08 -16.31
C GLN A 144 -3.24 -16.66 -17.16
N GLY A 145 -3.45 -17.96 -17.07
CA GLY A 145 -4.55 -18.66 -17.73
C GLY A 145 -4.26 -19.03 -19.20
N GLU A 146 -5.34 -19.23 -19.97
CA GLU A 146 -5.27 -19.80 -21.34
C GLU A 146 -4.48 -18.91 -22.30
N GLN A 147 -4.62 -17.58 -22.19
CA GLN A 147 -3.90 -16.63 -23.04
C GLN A 147 -2.38 -16.73 -22.87
N GLY A 148 -1.88 -16.83 -21.64
CA GLY A 148 -0.47 -17.00 -21.39
C GLY A 148 0.07 -18.34 -21.91
N THR A 149 -0.69 -19.42 -21.72
CA THR A 149 -0.29 -20.73 -22.27
C THR A 149 -0.19 -20.72 -23.79
N LYS A 150 -1.10 -20.01 -24.47
CA LYS A 150 -1.06 -19.83 -25.92
C LYS A 150 0.17 -19.03 -26.35
N ILE A 151 0.43 -17.88 -25.72
CA ILE A 151 1.61 -17.05 -26.02
C ILE A 151 2.92 -17.84 -25.88
N ILE A 152 3.06 -18.61 -24.80
CA ILE A 152 4.25 -19.42 -24.56
C ILE A 152 4.35 -20.55 -25.59
N THR A 153 3.25 -21.23 -25.91
CA THR A 153 3.23 -22.32 -26.89
C THR A 153 3.56 -21.80 -28.28
N ASP A 154 2.94 -20.70 -28.71
CA ASP A 154 3.19 -20.04 -29.99
C ASP A 154 4.68 -19.65 -30.12
N LEU A 155 5.29 -19.15 -29.05
CA LEU A 155 6.72 -18.79 -29.03
C LEU A 155 7.61 -20.02 -29.18
N LEU A 156 7.32 -21.09 -28.44
CA LEU A 156 8.08 -22.33 -28.50
C LEU A 156 7.94 -23.02 -29.86
N GLU A 157 6.74 -22.98 -30.46
CA GLU A 157 6.50 -23.47 -31.81
C GLU A 157 7.22 -22.63 -32.87
N GLU A 158 7.24 -21.30 -32.74
CA GLU A 158 8.00 -20.41 -33.64
C GLU A 158 9.49 -20.76 -33.63
N VAL A 159 10.09 -20.91 -32.45
CA VAL A 159 11.51 -21.27 -32.30
C VAL A 159 11.79 -22.66 -32.86
N LYS A 160 10.90 -23.62 -32.59
CA LYS A 160 11.01 -24.98 -33.11
C LYS A 160 10.93 -25.02 -34.65
N ALA A 161 10.07 -24.22 -35.26
CA ALA A 161 9.94 -24.14 -36.71
C ALA A 161 11.18 -23.50 -37.36
N GLN A 162 11.75 -22.45 -36.74
CA GLN A 162 12.99 -21.81 -37.21
C GLN A 162 14.19 -22.75 -37.18
N ASP A 163 14.23 -23.69 -36.23
CA ASP A 163 15.31 -24.69 -36.16
C ASP A 163 15.17 -25.78 -37.25
N VAL A 164 13.97 -26.02 -37.80
CA VAL A 164 13.73 -27.04 -38.85
C VAL A 164 14.06 -26.52 -40.26
N ASP A 165 13.70 -25.27 -40.58
CA ASP A 165 13.88 -24.70 -41.93
C ASP A 165 15.35 -24.42 -42.33
N CYS A 166 16.29 -24.51 -41.39
CA CYS A 166 17.73 -24.30 -41.65
C CYS A 166 18.50 -25.61 -41.93
N SER A 167 17.84 -26.77 -41.94
CA SER A 167 18.48 -28.10 -41.98
C SER A 167 18.68 -28.70 -43.39
N ASP A 168 18.38 -27.97 -44.47
CA ASP A 168 18.35 -28.50 -45.83
C ASP A 168 19.71 -28.50 -46.60
N ASN A 169 20.84 -28.29 -45.91
CA ASN A 169 22.18 -28.42 -46.51
C ASN A 169 23.05 -29.42 -45.75
N ASP A 170 23.18 -30.62 -46.31
CA ASP A 170 24.26 -31.61 -46.18
C ASP A 170 25.42 -31.27 -45.20
N ASP A 171 25.37 -31.76 -43.96
CA ASP A 171 26.55 -32.29 -43.24
C ASP A 171 26.13 -32.91 -41.88
N ASP A 172 26.63 -34.11 -41.60
CA ASP A 172 26.35 -35.00 -40.45
C ASP A 172 26.74 -34.42 -39.06
N ASN A 173 26.13 -33.31 -38.61
CA ASN A 173 26.27 -32.77 -37.25
C ASN A 173 24.91 -32.46 -36.61
N ASP A 174 24.14 -33.50 -36.30
CA ASP A 174 22.79 -33.47 -35.72
C ASP A 174 22.69 -32.92 -34.26
N ASP A 175 23.79 -32.52 -33.62
CA ASP A 175 23.78 -32.23 -32.17
C ASP A 175 23.52 -30.76 -31.78
N ASP A 176 23.63 -29.79 -32.70
CA ASP A 176 23.59 -28.35 -32.33
C ASP A 176 22.20 -27.68 -32.48
N ASN A 177 21.31 -28.21 -33.33
CA ASN A 177 19.97 -27.63 -33.55
C ASN A 177 19.01 -27.83 -32.37
N SER A 178 19.24 -28.82 -31.50
CA SER A 178 18.42 -28.98 -30.28
C SER A 178 18.72 -27.91 -29.21
N PHE A 179 19.80 -27.16 -29.36
CA PHE A 179 20.32 -26.28 -28.32
C PHE A 179 19.49 -25.00 -28.14
N ARG A 180 19.02 -24.36 -29.22
CA ARG A 180 18.28 -23.09 -29.15
C ARG A 180 16.86 -23.25 -28.61
N TYR A 181 16.13 -24.25 -29.09
CA TYR A 181 14.85 -24.63 -28.50
C TYR A 181 15.01 -24.99 -27.01
N GLY A 182 16.00 -25.81 -26.67
CA GLY A 182 16.27 -26.20 -25.28
C GLY A 182 16.59 -25.00 -24.36
N GLN A 183 17.40 -24.06 -24.83
CA GLN A 183 17.69 -22.82 -24.10
C GLN A 183 16.44 -21.95 -23.89
N THR A 184 15.59 -21.85 -24.92
CA THR A 184 14.35 -21.07 -24.83
C THR A 184 13.40 -21.68 -23.81
N VAL A 185 13.26 -23.02 -23.80
CA VAL A 185 12.49 -23.74 -22.78
C VAL A 185 13.03 -23.46 -21.37
N GLN A 186 14.34 -23.57 -21.16
CA GLN A 186 14.96 -23.28 -19.87
C GLN A 186 14.74 -21.83 -19.41
N ALA A 187 14.81 -20.87 -20.33
CA ALA A 187 14.53 -19.47 -20.03
C ALA A 187 13.07 -19.24 -19.62
N VAL A 188 12.13 -19.90 -20.30
CA VAL A 188 10.71 -19.87 -19.92
C VAL A 188 10.48 -20.52 -18.55
N GLU A 189 11.08 -21.68 -18.29
CA GLU A 189 10.99 -22.34 -16.97
C GLU A 189 11.54 -21.44 -15.86
N LEU A 190 12.66 -20.76 -16.10
CA LEU A 190 13.24 -19.81 -15.14
C LEU A 190 12.31 -18.62 -14.86
N ILE A 191 11.64 -18.09 -15.89
CA ILE A 191 10.64 -17.02 -15.71
C ILE A 191 9.49 -17.52 -14.82
N LEU A 192 8.97 -18.70 -15.11
CA LEU A 192 7.83 -19.28 -14.39
C LEU A 192 8.20 -19.61 -12.94
N SER A 193 9.33 -20.27 -12.70
CA SER A 193 9.80 -20.58 -11.35
C SER A 193 10.02 -19.31 -10.52
N PHE A 194 10.59 -18.27 -11.13
CA PHE A 194 10.76 -16.98 -10.47
C PHE A 194 9.40 -16.33 -10.11
N ALA A 195 8.42 -16.41 -10.99
CA ALA A 195 7.08 -15.87 -10.73
C ALA A 195 6.38 -16.63 -9.59
N GLU A 196 6.50 -17.95 -9.57
CA GLU A 196 5.97 -18.81 -8.50
C GLU A 196 6.62 -18.47 -7.15
N ASP A 197 7.96 -18.43 -7.10
CA ASP A 197 8.72 -18.06 -5.89
C ASP A 197 8.35 -16.65 -5.42
N PHE A 198 8.21 -15.70 -6.34
CA PHE A 198 7.84 -14.32 -6.03
C PHE A 198 6.43 -14.25 -5.40
N VAL A 199 5.45 -14.94 -5.98
CA VAL A 199 4.08 -14.99 -5.43
C VAL A 199 4.07 -15.69 -4.07
N GLN A 200 4.81 -16.79 -3.92
CA GLN A 200 4.91 -17.50 -2.65
C GLN A 200 5.50 -16.59 -1.56
N GLN A 201 6.63 -15.92 -1.83
CA GLN A 201 7.26 -15.00 -0.88
C GLN A 201 6.34 -13.82 -0.55
N ALA A 202 5.63 -13.28 -1.53
CA ALA A 202 4.66 -12.19 -1.31
C ALA A 202 3.52 -12.64 -0.38
N GLN A 203 3.01 -13.87 -0.57
CA GLN A 203 1.98 -14.45 0.31
C GLN A 203 2.51 -14.72 1.73
N GLU A 204 3.72 -15.27 1.86
CA GLU A 204 4.35 -15.49 3.16
C GLU A 204 4.56 -14.18 3.91
N MET A 205 5.05 -13.14 3.23
CA MET A 205 5.21 -11.79 3.79
C MET A 205 3.86 -11.18 4.19
N ASP A 206 2.83 -11.30 3.36
CA ASP A 206 1.49 -10.79 3.67
C ASP A 206 0.87 -11.52 4.88
N ASN A 207 1.03 -12.85 4.95
CA ASN A 207 0.57 -13.64 6.10
C ASN A 207 1.31 -13.24 7.39
N HIS A 208 2.63 -13.04 7.31
CA HIS A 208 3.43 -12.56 8.43
C HIS A 208 2.96 -11.17 8.89
N ASN A 209 2.77 -10.23 7.96
CA ASN A 209 2.27 -8.89 8.26
C ASN A 209 0.86 -8.92 8.90
N LYS A 210 -0.03 -9.78 8.41
CA LYS A 210 -1.37 -9.98 9.00
C LYS A 210 -1.30 -10.54 10.41
N GLN A 211 -0.39 -11.48 10.68
CA GLN A 211 -0.18 -12.05 12.02
C GLN A 211 0.34 -10.99 12.98
N LEU A 212 1.34 -10.22 12.55
CA LEU A 212 1.92 -9.13 13.34
C LEU A 212 0.87 -8.05 13.64
N LEU A 213 0.14 -7.58 12.63
CA LEU A 213 -0.95 -6.62 12.80
C LEU A 213 -2.05 -7.17 13.71
N GLY A 214 -2.41 -8.44 13.54
CA GLY A 214 -3.37 -9.14 14.40
C GLY A 214 -2.93 -9.19 15.86
N LYS A 215 -1.64 -9.45 16.14
CA LYS A 215 -1.08 -9.41 17.50
C LYS A 215 -1.24 -8.02 18.11
N ILE A 216 -0.88 -6.97 17.36
CA ILE A 216 -0.95 -5.58 17.84
C ILE A 216 -2.40 -5.15 18.09
N ILE A 217 -3.31 -5.41 17.15
CA ILE A 217 -4.74 -5.06 17.29
C ILE A 217 -5.34 -5.80 18.48
N LYS A 218 -5.02 -7.09 18.66
CA LYS A 218 -5.53 -7.88 19.79
C LYS A 218 -5.13 -7.25 21.13
N THR A 219 -3.87 -6.81 21.27
CA THR A 219 -3.39 -6.09 22.46
C THR A 219 -4.16 -4.79 22.71
N MET A 220 -4.44 -4.02 21.65
CA MET A 220 -5.21 -2.76 21.74
C MET A 220 -6.71 -2.97 22.02
N MET A 221 -7.28 -4.12 21.65
CA MET A 221 -8.71 -4.41 21.82
C MET A 221 -9.03 -5.13 23.13
N MET A 222 -8.15 -5.99 23.63
CA MET A 222 -8.38 -6.78 24.86
C MET A 222 -8.62 -5.90 26.09
N THR A 223 -7.97 -4.74 26.17
CA THR A 223 -8.09 -3.77 27.27
C THR A 223 -9.42 -3.01 27.33
N ASN A 224 -10.26 -3.09 26.29
CA ASN A 224 -11.56 -2.41 26.27
C ASN A 224 -12.74 -3.30 26.67
N ASN A 225 -12.53 -4.63 26.78
CA ASN A 225 -13.58 -5.62 26.99
C ASN A 225 -13.41 -6.42 28.30
N ASP A 226 -12.60 -5.95 29.25
CA ASP A 226 -12.36 -6.58 30.57
C ASP A 226 -13.59 -6.51 31.51
N ASN A 227 -14.74 -7.02 31.05
CA ASN A 227 -15.91 -7.23 31.91
C ASN A 227 -16.67 -8.54 31.69
N ASP A 228 -16.25 -9.46 30.82
CA ASP A 228 -16.93 -10.76 30.72
C ASP A 228 -15.95 -11.93 30.54
N ASP A 229 -15.82 -12.68 31.64
CA ASP A 229 -15.54 -14.13 31.74
C ASP A 229 -15.03 -14.85 30.48
N ASP A 230 -13.72 -14.97 30.30
CA ASP A 230 -13.18 -16.19 29.67
C ASP A 230 -11.83 -16.62 30.27
N VAL A 231 -11.93 -17.65 31.10
CA VAL A 231 -10.84 -18.33 31.80
C VAL A 231 -10.26 -19.36 30.85
N ASN A 232 -9.36 -18.98 29.92
CA ASN A 232 -8.32 -19.88 29.34
C ASN A 232 -7.56 -19.28 28.14
N SER A 233 -6.82 -18.18 28.30
CA SER A 233 -5.76 -17.88 27.33
C SER A 233 -4.59 -17.12 27.93
N VAL A 234 -3.49 -17.85 28.07
CA VAL A 234 -2.11 -17.38 28.30
C VAL A 234 -1.83 -16.82 29.69
N SER A 235 -1.73 -17.78 30.60
CA SER A 235 -0.87 -17.74 31.78
C SER A 235 0.54 -17.19 31.48
N SER A 236 0.78 -15.90 31.71
CA SER A 236 2.08 -15.40 32.22
C SER A 236 2.08 -13.93 32.70
N ILE A 237 0.95 -13.36 33.15
CA ILE A 237 0.96 -12.06 33.83
C ILE A 237 0.77 -12.29 35.33
N ARG A 238 1.83 -12.78 35.96
CA ARG A 238 2.03 -12.71 37.41
C ARG A 238 2.62 -11.33 37.72
N ASP A 239 1.78 -10.31 37.70
CA ASP A 239 1.90 -9.15 38.58
C ASP A 239 0.66 -8.26 38.39
N GLY A 240 -0.03 -7.98 39.50
CA GLY A 240 -1.34 -7.32 39.55
C GLY A 240 -1.32 -5.83 39.23
N VAL A 241 -0.61 -5.43 38.17
CA VAL A 241 -0.68 -4.10 37.59
C VAL A 241 -1.47 -4.23 36.30
N THR A 242 -2.70 -3.71 36.27
CA THR A 242 -3.45 -3.50 35.03
C THR A 242 -2.68 -2.47 34.20
N LYS A 243 -1.69 -2.93 33.44
CA LYS A 243 -0.94 -2.09 32.52
C LYS A 243 -1.93 -1.41 31.58
N SER A 244 -1.72 -0.13 31.31
CA SER A 244 -2.59 0.59 30.39
C SER A 244 -2.49 -0.04 28.99
N PRO A 245 -3.53 0.11 28.13
CA PRO A 245 -3.47 -0.31 26.73
C PRO A 245 -2.21 0.20 26.02
N GLU A 246 -1.79 1.41 26.37
CA GLU A 246 -0.61 2.08 25.81
C GLU A 246 0.69 1.39 26.28
N GLU A 247 0.81 1.03 27.56
CA GLU A 247 1.97 0.30 28.08
C GLU A 247 2.11 -1.11 27.48
N LEU A 248 0.98 -1.77 27.23
CA LEU A 248 0.98 -3.08 26.55
C LEU A 248 1.32 -2.94 25.07
N LEU A 249 0.86 -1.87 24.42
CA LEU A 249 1.24 -1.55 23.06
C LEU A 249 2.75 -1.31 22.96
N ASP A 250 3.30 -0.47 23.83
CA ASP A 250 4.74 -0.15 23.86
C ASP A 250 5.59 -1.41 24.06
N LEU A 251 5.14 -2.33 24.91
CA LEU A 251 5.82 -3.62 25.10
C LEU A 251 5.81 -4.49 23.84
N VAL A 252 4.68 -4.55 23.13
CA VAL A 252 4.59 -5.28 21.85
C VAL A 252 5.42 -4.58 20.76
N MET A 253 5.47 -3.25 20.75
CA MET A 253 6.28 -2.47 19.81
C MET A 253 7.77 -2.74 20.00
N GLU A 254 8.24 -2.81 21.25
CA GLU A 254 9.63 -3.13 21.55
C GLU A 254 9.96 -4.60 21.23
N GLU A 255 9.07 -5.55 21.59
CA GLU A 255 9.26 -6.98 21.31
C GLU A 255 9.34 -7.29 19.81
N GLU A 256 8.46 -6.68 19.02
CA GLU A 256 8.30 -6.97 17.59
C GLU A 256 9.05 -5.98 16.70
N LYS A 257 9.87 -5.09 17.26
CA LYS A 257 10.58 -4.04 16.53
C LYS A 257 11.34 -4.56 15.31
N ALA A 258 12.03 -5.69 15.45
CA ALA A 258 12.81 -6.30 14.38
C ALA A 258 11.96 -6.81 13.20
N GLN A 259 10.64 -6.95 13.39
CA GLN A 259 9.70 -7.37 12.35
C GLN A 259 9.06 -6.19 11.63
N PHE A 260 9.26 -4.95 12.12
CA PHE A 260 8.83 -3.76 11.41
C PHE A 260 9.70 -3.56 10.18
N THR A 261 9.08 -3.76 9.01
CA THR A 261 9.72 -3.55 7.72
C THR A 261 8.96 -2.46 6.96
N PRO A 262 9.58 -1.82 5.95
CA PRO A 262 8.84 -0.96 5.03
C PRO A 262 7.66 -1.68 4.36
N GLY A 263 7.74 -2.99 4.17
CA GLY A 263 6.62 -3.81 3.66
C GLY A 263 5.44 -3.87 4.62
N PHE A 264 5.72 -3.98 5.93
CA PHE A 264 4.68 -3.94 6.97
C PHE A 264 3.94 -2.60 7.02
N LEU A 265 4.66 -1.48 6.89
CA LEU A 265 4.04 -0.15 6.81
C LEU A 265 3.10 -0.01 5.61
N ARG A 266 3.52 -0.46 4.42
CA ARG A 266 2.67 -0.45 3.21
C ARG A 266 1.42 -1.32 3.40
N HIS A 267 1.57 -2.47 4.05
CA HIS A 267 0.44 -3.33 4.36
C HIS A 267 -0.55 -2.59 5.28
N LEU A 268 -0.06 -1.91 6.30
CA LEU A 268 -0.88 -1.17 7.25
C LEU A 268 -1.60 0.03 6.59
N GLU A 269 -0.92 0.75 5.69
CA GLU A 269 -1.53 1.80 4.85
C GLU A 269 -2.64 1.25 3.95
N GLY A 270 -2.36 0.13 3.26
CA GLY A 270 -3.35 -0.53 2.42
C GLY A 270 -4.61 -0.90 3.21
N GLU A 271 -4.46 -1.31 4.47
CA GLU A 271 -5.60 -1.60 5.36
C GLU A 271 -6.35 -0.32 5.78
N CYS A 272 -5.64 0.78 6.07
CA CYS A 272 -6.24 2.09 6.31
C CYS A 272 -7.04 2.60 5.09
N ASP A 273 -6.47 2.49 3.90
CA ASP A 273 -7.09 2.91 2.63
C ASP A 273 -8.29 2.05 2.28
N ARG A 274 -8.19 0.73 2.48
CA ARG A 274 -9.29 -0.22 2.29
C ARG A 274 -10.50 0.09 3.17
N ILE A 275 -10.27 0.45 4.43
CA ILE A 275 -11.34 0.81 5.36
C ILE A 275 -11.89 2.19 5.05
N SER A 276 -11.03 3.16 4.76
CA SER A 276 -11.43 4.55 4.50
C SER A 276 -12.20 4.71 3.18
N GLY A 277 -11.85 3.90 2.16
CA GLY A 277 -12.53 3.86 0.87
C GLY A 277 -13.84 3.07 0.84
N ALA A 278 -14.26 2.44 1.95
CA ALA A 278 -15.51 1.65 1.98
C ALA A 278 -16.75 2.55 1.77
N PRO A 279 -17.72 2.19 0.89
CA PRO A 279 -18.89 3.02 0.59
C PRO A 279 -19.78 3.38 1.79
N LYS A 280 -19.69 2.59 2.86
CA LYS A 280 -20.43 2.81 4.12
C LYS A 280 -19.52 2.53 5.29
N MET A 281 -19.09 3.58 5.98
CA MET A 281 -18.30 3.46 7.20
C MET A 281 -19.22 3.15 8.39
N THR A 282 -19.07 1.97 8.98
CA THR A 282 -19.72 1.58 10.24
C THR A 282 -18.95 2.15 11.43
N ARG A 283 -19.59 2.25 12.61
CA ARG A 283 -18.91 2.69 13.84
C ARG A 283 -17.73 1.79 14.21
N GLU A 284 -17.84 0.49 13.93
CA GLU A 284 -16.76 -0.48 14.16
C GLU A 284 -15.58 -0.23 13.22
N SER A 285 -15.85 0.00 11.92
CA SER A 285 -14.80 0.33 10.95
C SER A 285 -14.11 1.67 11.24
N ALA A 286 -14.85 2.68 11.72
CA ALA A 286 -14.27 3.95 12.14
C ALA A 286 -13.34 3.77 13.35
N ARG A 287 -13.75 2.96 14.34
CA ARG A 287 -12.92 2.63 15.50
C ARG A 287 -11.68 1.82 15.10
N LEU A 288 -11.83 0.87 14.17
CA LEU A 288 -10.69 0.10 13.67
C LEU A 288 -9.69 0.99 12.93
N LEU A 289 -10.17 1.92 12.09
CA LEU A 289 -9.33 2.89 11.39
C LEU A 289 -8.56 3.78 12.38
N GLU A 290 -9.20 4.23 13.46
CA GLU A 290 -8.55 4.99 14.52
C GLU A 290 -7.43 4.19 15.18
N ILE A 291 -7.68 2.92 15.53
CA ILE A 291 -6.66 2.02 16.09
C ILE A 291 -5.49 1.83 15.11
N LEU A 292 -5.79 1.57 13.83
CA LEU A 292 -4.76 1.39 12.81
C LEU A 292 -3.88 2.62 12.65
N ARG A 293 -4.44 3.83 12.71
CA ARG A 293 -3.67 5.08 12.67
C ARG A 293 -2.75 5.24 13.88
N ILE A 294 -3.21 4.87 15.08
CA ILE A 294 -2.36 4.87 16.27
C ILE A 294 -1.19 3.89 16.08
N ILE A 295 -1.48 2.68 15.59
CA ILE A 295 -0.44 1.67 15.31
C ILE A 295 0.54 2.20 14.26
N GLN A 296 0.06 2.81 13.17
CA GLN A 296 0.90 3.40 12.12
C GLN A 296 1.92 4.39 12.70
N THR A 297 1.44 5.34 13.51
CA THR A 297 2.29 6.37 14.12
C THR A 297 3.35 5.72 15.02
N ARG A 298 2.98 4.73 15.83
CA ARG A 298 3.94 4.04 16.72
C ARG A 298 4.99 3.24 15.96
N VAL A 299 4.59 2.52 14.91
CA VAL A 299 5.53 1.76 14.07
C VAL A 299 6.49 2.72 13.35
N LEU A 300 6.01 3.88 12.90
CA LEU A 300 6.85 4.92 12.31
C LEU A 300 7.83 5.54 13.31
N GLU A 301 7.40 5.76 14.55
CA GLU A 301 8.29 6.20 15.62
C GLU A 301 9.40 5.17 15.88
N GLU A 302 9.07 3.88 15.94
CA GLU A 302 10.06 2.82 16.15
C GLU A 302 11.06 2.67 14.99
N LEU A 303 10.57 2.75 13.75
CA LEU A 303 11.45 2.74 12.57
C LEU A 303 12.29 4.01 12.49
N GLY A 304 11.72 5.16 12.85
CA GLY A 304 12.43 6.43 12.90
C GLY A 304 13.55 6.46 13.93
N LYS A 305 13.41 5.76 15.07
CA LYS A 305 14.49 5.59 16.05
C LYS A 305 15.72 4.90 15.45
N GLU A 306 15.54 3.97 14.52
CA GLU A 306 16.66 3.31 13.83
C GLU A 306 17.27 4.18 12.73
N MET A 307 16.47 5.03 12.10
CA MET A 307 16.89 5.92 11.01
C MET A 307 17.51 7.24 11.49
N GLY A 308 17.55 7.48 12.81
CA GLY A 308 18.09 8.70 13.39
C GLY A 308 17.07 9.81 13.58
N GLU A 309 17.33 10.68 14.55
CA GLU A 309 16.40 11.74 14.96
C GLU A 309 16.16 12.77 13.84
N ALA A 310 17.15 12.99 12.97
CA ALA A 310 17.02 13.90 11.84
C ALA A 310 15.97 13.41 10.82
N THR A 311 15.82 12.10 10.63
CA THR A 311 14.81 11.52 9.74
C THR A 311 13.39 11.84 10.22
N LEU A 312 13.13 11.69 11.52
CA LEU A 312 11.83 11.99 12.11
C LEU A 312 11.47 13.47 11.95
N VAL A 313 12.43 14.36 12.21
CA VAL A 313 12.22 15.80 12.11
C VAL A 313 12.04 16.23 10.66
N LEU A 314 12.81 15.66 9.73
CA LEU A 314 12.62 15.92 8.30
C LEU A 314 11.20 15.53 7.86
N GLY A 315 10.68 14.39 8.31
CA GLY A 315 9.29 13.99 8.07
C GLY A 315 8.29 15.02 8.61
N GLN A 316 8.50 15.54 9.83
CA GLN A 316 7.65 16.58 10.40
C GLN A 316 7.72 17.89 9.61
N LEU A 317 8.93 18.32 9.19
CA LEU A 317 9.15 19.55 8.43
C LEU A 317 8.40 19.53 7.09
N MET A 318 8.35 18.37 6.43
CA MET A 318 7.59 18.18 5.18
C MET A 318 6.09 18.32 5.39
N GLY A 319 5.63 18.16 6.62
CA GLY A 319 4.25 18.36 7.04
C GLY A 319 3.80 19.82 7.12
N TYR A 320 4.68 20.83 7.05
CA TYR A 320 4.26 22.23 7.11
C TYR A 320 3.83 22.75 5.74
N ASP A 321 2.77 23.56 5.68
CA ASP A 321 2.33 24.23 4.44
C ASP A 321 3.01 25.58 4.24
N SER A 322 3.30 26.27 5.34
CA SER A 322 3.97 27.56 5.33
C SER A 322 5.48 27.37 5.42
N GLU A 323 6.21 27.98 4.48
CA GLU A 323 7.67 28.04 4.50
C GLU A 323 8.19 28.75 5.77
N GLU A 324 7.46 29.74 6.27
CA GLU A 324 7.82 30.46 7.50
C GLU A 324 7.72 29.57 8.75
N GLU A 325 6.66 28.75 8.84
CA GLU A 325 6.49 27.80 9.95
C GLU A 325 7.56 26.71 9.89
N LEU A 326 7.80 26.18 8.69
CA LEU A 326 8.85 25.19 8.44
C LEU A 326 10.21 25.73 8.87
N LEU A 327 10.57 26.94 8.42
CA LEU A 327 11.83 27.59 8.76
C LEU A 327 11.96 27.84 10.27
N GLY A 328 10.89 28.30 10.91
CA GLY A 328 10.88 28.53 12.37
C GLY A 328 11.11 27.25 13.17
N VAL A 329 10.51 26.14 12.75
CA VAL A 329 10.70 24.83 13.39
C VAL A 329 12.09 24.26 13.11
N LEU A 330 12.59 24.41 11.87
CA LEU A 330 13.93 23.99 11.49
C LEU A 330 15.00 24.74 12.30
N ASP A 331 14.94 26.07 12.34
CA ASP A 331 15.90 26.90 13.07
C ASP A 331 15.87 26.63 14.58
N ALA A 332 14.68 26.42 15.15
CA ALA A 332 14.55 25.98 16.55
C ALA A 332 15.19 24.61 16.78
N GLY A 333 14.96 23.65 15.87
CA GLY A 333 15.58 22.33 15.91
C GLY A 333 17.10 22.37 15.84
N LEU A 334 17.66 23.19 14.94
CA LEU A 334 19.09 23.40 14.79
C LEU A 334 19.69 24.06 16.04
N THR A 335 19.01 25.03 16.62
CA THR A 335 19.46 25.71 17.84
C THR A 335 19.52 24.77 19.03
N VAL A 336 18.53 23.88 19.19
CA VAL A 336 18.43 22.97 20.34
C VAL A 336 19.40 21.80 20.22
N ARG A 337 19.54 21.22 19.02
CA ARG A 337 20.32 19.98 18.80
C ARG A 337 21.74 20.21 18.31
N GLY A 338 22.02 21.38 17.76
CA GLY A 338 23.36 21.78 17.34
C GLY A 338 23.87 21.11 16.06
N THR A 339 25.20 21.13 15.93
CA THR A 339 25.90 20.82 14.67
C THR A 339 25.79 19.36 14.24
N ASP A 340 25.80 18.40 15.18
CA ASP A 340 25.71 16.97 14.86
C ASP A 340 24.39 16.64 14.15
N PHE A 341 23.28 17.19 14.66
CA PHE A 341 21.97 17.08 14.05
C PHE A 341 21.89 17.77 12.69
N ALA A 342 22.50 18.96 12.55
CA ALA A 342 22.56 19.67 11.28
C ALA A 342 23.32 18.87 10.21
N MET A 343 24.43 18.22 10.57
CA MET A 343 25.21 17.36 9.68
C MET A 343 24.44 16.12 9.26
N GLU A 344 23.76 15.46 10.20
CA GLU A 344 22.90 14.30 9.92
C GLU A 344 21.78 14.68 8.95
N MET A 345 21.05 15.77 9.22
CA MET A 345 19.96 16.22 8.37
C MET A 345 20.45 16.64 6.98
N ALA A 346 21.60 17.31 6.88
CA ALA A 346 22.21 17.69 5.60
C ALA A 346 22.61 16.47 4.78
N SER A 347 23.11 15.40 5.43
CA SER A 347 23.40 14.14 4.76
C SER A 347 22.12 13.50 4.19
N LEU A 348 21.02 13.53 4.96
CA LEU A 348 19.73 12.99 4.54
C LEU A 348 19.12 13.77 3.38
N THR A 349 19.09 15.10 3.43
CA THR A 349 18.54 15.95 2.36
C THR A 349 19.36 15.80 1.08
N LYS A 350 20.69 15.70 1.18
CA LYS A 350 21.55 15.43 0.04
C LYS A 350 21.28 14.07 -0.59
N GLU A 351 21.18 13.00 0.22
CA GLU A 351 20.84 11.67 -0.30
C GLU A 351 19.45 11.65 -0.96
N ALA A 352 18.49 12.39 -0.40
CA ALA A 352 17.15 12.55 -0.96
C ALA A 352 17.19 13.18 -2.36
N LEU A 353 17.89 14.31 -2.50
CA LEU A 353 18.01 15.05 -3.76
C LEU A 353 18.73 14.22 -4.84
N ASP A 354 19.80 13.51 -4.47
CA ASP A 354 20.48 12.55 -5.36
C ASP A 354 19.55 11.41 -5.77
N GLY A 355 18.69 10.97 -4.85
CA GLY A 355 17.66 9.97 -5.09
C GLY A 355 16.63 10.43 -6.10
N PHE A 356 16.12 11.66 -5.99
CA PHE A 356 15.11 12.22 -6.88
C PHE A 356 15.57 12.27 -8.33
N GLN A 357 16.83 12.57 -8.58
CA GLN A 357 17.41 12.59 -9.93
C GLN A 357 17.43 11.22 -10.61
N ARG A 358 17.40 10.13 -9.83
CA ARG A 358 17.48 8.76 -10.33
C ARG A 358 16.10 8.15 -10.63
N VAL A 359 15.01 8.81 -10.26
CA VAL A 359 13.65 8.29 -10.46
C VAL A 359 13.21 8.53 -11.92
N PRO A 360 13.00 7.46 -12.71
CA PRO A 360 12.47 7.61 -14.07
C PRO A 360 11.02 8.09 -14.00
N GLY A 361 10.71 9.19 -14.71
CA GLY A 361 9.40 9.86 -14.65
C GLY A 361 9.35 11.09 -13.74
N GLY A 362 10.43 11.37 -13.01
CA GLY A 362 10.55 12.54 -12.14
C GLY A 362 9.90 12.35 -10.77
N VAL A 363 10.15 13.32 -9.89
CA VAL A 363 9.54 13.45 -8.57
C VAL A 363 8.70 14.73 -8.57
N ASP A 364 7.70 14.80 -7.70
CA ASP A 364 6.89 16.00 -7.50
C ASP A 364 7.80 17.25 -7.34
N PRO A 365 7.69 18.26 -8.24
CA PRO A 365 8.52 19.46 -8.18
C PRO A 365 8.41 20.21 -6.85
N GLU A 366 7.24 20.22 -6.23
CA GLU A 366 7.03 20.92 -4.95
C GLU A 366 7.83 20.25 -3.83
N LEU A 367 7.89 18.92 -3.83
CA LEU A 367 8.71 18.16 -2.88
C LEU A 367 10.20 18.43 -3.08
N VAL A 368 10.66 18.45 -4.34
CA VAL A 368 12.06 18.74 -4.66
C VAL A 368 12.44 20.15 -4.19
N GLU A 369 11.58 21.13 -4.42
CA GLU A 369 11.78 22.52 -3.97
C GLU A 369 11.87 22.60 -2.45
N ARG A 370 10.95 21.97 -1.72
CA ARG A 370 10.96 21.94 -0.24
C ARG A 370 12.22 21.30 0.33
N VAL A 371 12.64 20.16 -0.20
CA VAL A 371 13.88 19.49 0.28
C VAL A 371 15.11 20.33 -0.06
N THR A 372 15.14 20.97 -1.23
CA THR A 372 16.22 21.88 -1.63
C THR A 372 16.29 23.10 -0.71
N PHE A 373 15.13 23.65 -0.32
CA PHE A 373 15.05 24.75 0.64
C PHE A 373 15.66 24.38 1.99
N ILE A 374 15.29 23.21 2.54
CA ILE A 374 15.85 22.71 3.81
C ILE A 374 17.35 22.47 3.67
N ASP A 375 17.80 21.80 2.61
CA ASP A 375 19.22 21.52 2.37
C ASP A 375 20.04 22.80 2.36
N ARG A 376 19.59 23.81 1.61
CA ARG A 376 20.24 25.13 1.56
C ARG A 376 20.36 25.75 2.95
N ARG A 377 19.28 25.75 3.73
CA ARG A 377 19.27 26.34 5.07
C ARG A 377 20.23 25.61 6.03
N LEU A 378 20.33 24.29 5.92
CA LEU A 378 21.27 23.48 6.69
C LEU A 378 22.72 23.81 6.34
N GLN A 379 23.03 23.98 5.05
CA GLN A 379 24.37 24.36 4.61
C GLN A 379 24.75 25.76 5.13
N GLU A 380 23.83 26.72 5.11
CA GLU A 380 24.04 28.06 5.68
C GLU A 380 24.39 27.97 7.18
N TYR A 381 23.58 27.24 7.95
CA TYR A 381 23.84 27.04 9.39
C TYR A 381 25.21 26.41 9.65
N LEU A 382 25.58 25.38 8.88
CA LEU A 382 26.88 24.71 9.04
C LEU A 382 28.05 25.66 8.71
N VAL A 383 27.92 26.50 7.67
CA VAL A 383 28.94 27.51 7.34
C VAL A 383 29.07 28.54 8.46
N ASP A 384 27.95 29.06 8.97
CA ASP A 384 27.93 30.06 10.03
C ASP A 384 28.60 29.53 11.31
N VAL A 385 28.23 28.32 11.73
CA VAL A 385 28.85 27.68 12.89
C VAL A 385 30.35 27.44 12.67
N THR A 386 30.78 27.02 11.48
CA THR A 386 32.22 26.84 11.21
C THR A 386 33.02 28.14 11.24
N ASN A 387 32.39 29.27 10.90
CA ASN A 387 33.04 30.58 10.91
C ASN A 387 33.13 31.19 12.32
N GLU A 388 32.21 30.86 13.24
CA GLU A 388 32.25 31.35 14.62
C GLU A 388 33.38 30.72 15.48
N PHE A 389 33.92 29.58 15.06
CA PHE A 389 35.01 28.88 15.76
C PHE A 389 36.43 29.20 15.23
N GLN A 390 36.55 30.01 14.17
CA GLN A 390 37.84 30.52 13.64
C GLN A 390 38.13 31.91 14.18
#